data_AF-A0A9D8YKG8-F1
#
_entry.id   AF-A0A9D8YKG8-F1
#
_cell.length_a   1.000
_cell.length_b   1.000
_cell.length_c   1.000
_cell.angle_alpha   90.00
_cell.angle_beta   90.00
_cell.angle_gamma   90.00
#
_symmetry.space_group_name_H-M   'P 1'
#
loop_
_entity.id
_entity.type
_entity.pdbx_description
1 polymer ?
#
loop_
_entity_poly.entity_id
_entity_poly.type
_entity_poly.pdbx_seq_one_letter_code
_entity_poly.pdbx_strand_id
1 'polypeptide(L)'
;MKQSLKVLHTSDIHLDNNIGAGEDMSHAQIGFRSVIDSALNHDVDLFLLAGDLFDHNRVKEPCLEFVSEQLARLSCPTVMITGNHDCMADYSIYHKYDPREAGSHITFLNEEAGSTHRIDELGVTIWGRGIVDHHPDHKPLESVPDHEHEGWYLGMTHGFYIDRGMQAFSSLITPEEIEQSGFDYLALGHVHVYTVMEHGKTTAVYPGSPNHAQGAKEMTAALVDLDPESGVGVQKILLTASTA
;
A
#
# COMPACT_ATOMS: atom_id res chain seq x y z
N MET A 1 -4.13 6.13 -22.62
CA MET A 1 -4.35 7.57 -22.34
C MET A 1 -4.75 7.74 -20.88
N LYS A 2 -4.44 8.88 -20.25
CA LYS A 2 -4.86 9.16 -18.86
C LYS A 2 -6.38 9.28 -18.79
N GLN A 3 -6.99 8.70 -17.77
CA GLN A 3 -8.43 8.73 -17.49
C GLN A 3 -8.69 9.34 -16.12
N SER A 4 -9.87 9.87 -15.84
CA SER A 4 -10.20 10.29 -14.47
C SER A 4 -10.48 9.06 -13.61
N LEU A 5 -9.78 8.91 -12.48
CA LEU A 5 -9.84 7.73 -11.61
C LEU A 5 -9.81 8.12 -10.14
N LYS A 6 -10.50 7.34 -9.31
CA LYS A 6 -10.36 7.37 -7.85
C LYS A 6 -9.56 6.18 -7.36
N VAL A 7 -8.53 6.46 -6.58
CA VAL A 7 -7.68 5.43 -5.98
C VAL A 7 -7.77 5.53 -4.47
N LEU A 8 -8.00 4.39 -3.80
CA LEU A 8 -7.77 4.31 -2.36
C LEU A 8 -6.39 3.73 -2.10
N HIS A 9 -5.57 4.44 -1.34
CA HIS A 9 -4.26 3.98 -0.92
C HIS A 9 -4.19 3.84 0.60
N THR A 10 -3.77 2.65 1.05
CA THR A 10 -3.53 2.31 2.45
C THR A 10 -2.24 1.50 2.63
N SER A 11 -1.78 1.39 3.87
CA SER A 11 -0.61 0.60 4.28
C SER A 11 -0.66 0.36 5.79
N ASP A 12 0.27 -0.43 6.32
CA ASP A 12 0.52 -0.51 7.77
C ASP A 12 -0.73 -0.91 8.57
N ILE A 13 -1.43 -1.94 8.09
CA ILE A 13 -2.62 -2.51 8.73
C ILE A 13 -2.22 -3.26 10.01
N HIS A 14 -1.10 -3.99 9.96
CA HIS A 14 -0.53 -4.76 11.07
C HIS A 14 -1.53 -5.74 11.71
N LEU A 15 -2.12 -6.63 10.90
CA LEU A 15 -2.95 -7.73 11.39
C LEU A 15 -2.11 -8.80 12.10
N ASP A 16 -2.64 -9.32 13.20
CA ASP A 16 -1.96 -10.29 14.06
C ASP A 16 -2.87 -11.47 14.44
N ASN A 17 -2.45 -12.25 15.43
CA ASN A 17 -3.19 -13.43 15.91
C ASN A 17 -4.25 -13.11 16.98
N ASN A 18 -4.53 -11.84 17.28
CA ASN A 18 -5.62 -11.49 18.20
C ASN A 18 -7.01 -11.73 17.59
N ILE A 19 -7.06 -12.06 16.30
CA ILE A 19 -8.26 -12.54 15.61
C ILE A 19 -8.76 -13.84 16.27
N GLY A 20 -9.97 -13.80 16.82
CA GLY A 20 -10.60 -14.93 17.51
C GLY A 20 -10.09 -15.17 18.94
N ALA A 21 -9.28 -14.27 19.51
CA ALA A 21 -8.82 -14.35 20.89
C ALA A 21 -9.87 -13.84 21.92
N GLY A 22 -10.98 -13.27 21.44
CA GLY A 22 -12.10 -12.76 22.23
C GLY A 22 -13.36 -12.59 21.38
N GLU A 23 -14.41 -12.02 21.97
CA GLU A 23 -15.68 -11.74 21.27
C GLU A 23 -15.59 -10.49 20.36
N ASP A 24 -14.69 -9.55 20.69
CA ASP A 24 -14.52 -8.29 19.98
C ASP A 24 -13.38 -8.36 18.94
N MET A 25 -13.54 -7.62 17.84
CA MET A 25 -12.50 -7.46 16.82
C MET A 25 -11.30 -6.66 17.36
N SER A 26 -10.09 -7.05 16.96
CA SER A 26 -8.87 -6.28 17.27
C SER A 26 -8.84 -4.94 16.54
N HIS A 27 -7.98 -4.00 16.98
CA HIS A 27 -7.82 -2.70 16.30
C HIS A 27 -7.40 -2.85 14.84
N ALA A 28 -6.54 -3.82 14.52
CA ALA A 28 -6.12 -4.12 13.16
C ALA A 28 -7.30 -4.63 12.30
N GLN A 29 -8.15 -5.51 12.87
CA GLN A 29 -9.34 -6.00 12.18
C GLN A 29 -10.36 -4.90 11.90
N ILE A 30 -10.61 -4.03 12.89
CA ILE A 30 -11.49 -2.87 12.73
C ILE A 30 -10.92 -1.95 11.64
N GLY A 31 -9.63 -1.66 11.71
CA GLY A 31 -8.92 -0.85 10.72
C GLY A 31 -9.02 -1.40 9.30
N PHE A 32 -8.73 -2.68 9.12
CA PHE A 32 -8.79 -3.31 7.81
C PHE A 32 -10.21 -3.34 7.25
N ARG A 33 -11.20 -3.69 8.07
CA ARG A 33 -12.61 -3.63 7.65
C ARG A 33 -13.00 -2.20 7.27
N SER A 34 -12.62 -1.21 8.07
CA SER A 34 -12.96 0.19 7.83
C SER A 34 -12.35 0.73 6.54
N VAL A 35 -11.12 0.34 6.17
CA VAL A 35 -10.52 0.78 4.91
C VAL A 35 -11.17 0.10 3.70
N ILE A 36 -11.55 -1.17 3.81
CA ILE A 36 -12.34 -1.87 2.78
C ILE A 36 -13.73 -1.25 2.63
N ASP A 37 -14.42 -0.97 3.73
CA ASP A 37 -15.71 -0.27 3.73
C ASP A 37 -15.58 1.10 3.06
N SER A 38 -14.50 1.83 3.34
CA SER A 38 -14.23 3.13 2.73
C SER A 38 -14.01 3.01 1.22
N ALA A 39 -13.23 2.03 0.74
CA ALA A 39 -13.03 1.76 -0.69
C ALA A 39 -14.37 1.56 -1.41
N LEU A 40 -15.25 0.74 -0.83
CA LEU A 40 -16.57 0.44 -1.38
C LEU A 40 -17.49 1.66 -1.36
N ASN A 41 -17.50 2.42 -0.27
CA ASN A 41 -18.35 3.59 -0.11
C ASN A 41 -17.95 4.76 -1.03
N HIS A 42 -16.66 4.88 -1.35
CA HIS A 42 -16.16 5.89 -2.27
C HIS A 42 -16.22 5.48 -3.75
N ASP A 43 -16.58 4.22 -4.01
CA ASP A 43 -16.66 3.62 -5.36
C ASP A 43 -15.34 3.84 -6.12
N VAL A 44 -14.25 3.33 -5.53
CA VAL A 44 -12.89 3.54 -6.06
C VAL A 44 -12.60 2.60 -7.23
N ASP A 45 -11.90 3.13 -8.24
CA ASP A 45 -11.51 2.40 -9.44
C ASP A 45 -10.30 1.49 -9.20
N LEU A 46 -9.46 1.81 -8.21
CA LEU A 46 -8.23 1.09 -7.88
C LEU A 46 -7.96 1.13 -6.38
N PHE A 47 -7.55 -0.01 -5.81
CA PHE A 47 -7.13 -0.11 -4.41
C PHE A 47 -5.64 -0.47 -4.33
N LEU A 48 -4.87 0.30 -3.56
CA LEU A 48 -3.43 0.10 -3.36
C LEU A 48 -3.14 -0.20 -1.89
N LEU A 49 -2.48 -1.34 -1.63
CA LEU A 49 -1.96 -1.71 -0.31
C LEU A 49 -0.42 -1.71 -0.34
N ALA A 50 0.19 -0.69 0.25
CA ALA A 50 1.64 -0.45 0.19
C ALA A 50 2.41 -1.12 1.35
N GLY A 51 2.11 -2.38 1.64
CA GLY A 51 2.84 -3.22 2.62
C GLY A 51 2.35 -3.15 4.06
N ASP A 52 2.94 -4.01 4.90
CA ASP A 52 2.61 -4.22 6.32
C ASP A 52 1.11 -4.53 6.53
N LEU A 53 0.59 -5.48 5.74
CA LEU A 53 -0.71 -6.10 5.99
C LEU A 53 -0.69 -6.88 7.31
N PHE A 54 0.40 -7.61 7.58
CA PHE A 54 0.57 -8.38 8.80
C PHE A 54 1.66 -7.79 9.71
N ASP A 55 1.42 -7.80 11.02
CA ASP A 55 2.38 -7.33 12.04
C ASP A 55 3.59 -8.26 12.18
N HIS A 56 3.47 -9.51 11.72
CA HIS A 56 4.58 -10.46 11.69
C HIS A 56 4.26 -11.66 10.78
N ASN A 57 5.28 -12.44 10.41
CA ASN A 57 5.11 -13.61 9.56
C ASN A 57 4.51 -14.87 10.24
N ARG A 58 4.24 -14.84 11.56
CA ARG A 58 3.73 -15.99 12.34
C ARG A 58 2.20 -15.99 12.51
N VAL A 59 1.48 -15.47 11.51
CA VAL A 59 0.02 -15.37 11.51
C VAL A 59 -0.63 -16.75 11.35
N LYS A 60 -1.77 -16.96 12.01
CA LYS A 60 -2.55 -18.20 12.01
C LYS A 60 -3.71 -18.12 11.03
N GLU A 61 -4.23 -19.28 10.63
CA GLU A 61 -5.30 -19.41 9.63
C GLU A 61 -6.53 -18.50 9.85
N PRO A 62 -7.09 -18.32 11.06
CA PRO A 62 -8.25 -17.45 11.23
C PRO A 62 -8.02 -16.00 10.77
N CYS A 63 -6.78 -15.52 10.86
CA CYS A 63 -6.42 -14.20 10.39
C CYS A 63 -6.24 -14.16 8.87
N LEU A 64 -5.69 -15.22 8.27
CA LEU A 64 -5.59 -15.36 6.81
C LEU A 64 -6.97 -15.47 6.16
N GLU A 65 -7.89 -16.24 6.76
CA GLU A 65 -9.28 -16.34 6.34
C GLU A 65 -9.97 -14.97 6.39
N PHE A 66 -9.83 -14.23 7.51
CA PHE A 66 -10.36 -12.88 7.63
C PHE A 66 -9.81 -11.93 6.55
N VAL A 67 -8.50 -11.99 6.27
CA VAL A 67 -7.90 -11.18 5.21
C VAL A 67 -8.53 -11.50 3.86
N SER A 68 -8.59 -12.78 3.50
CA SER A 68 -9.18 -13.21 2.22
C SER A 68 -10.64 -12.81 2.10
N GLU A 69 -11.42 -12.96 3.17
CA GLU A 69 -12.82 -12.52 3.21
C GLU A 69 -12.95 -11.02 2.96
N GLN A 70 -12.11 -10.20 3.59
CA GLN A 70 -12.15 -8.75 3.40
C GLN A 70 -11.70 -8.32 2.00
N LEU A 71 -10.60 -8.90 1.47
CA LEU A 71 -10.12 -8.60 0.12
C LEU A 71 -11.12 -9.02 -0.97
N ALA A 72 -11.81 -10.15 -0.77
CA ALA A 72 -12.83 -10.66 -1.68
C ALA A 72 -14.08 -9.75 -1.79
N ARG A 73 -14.27 -8.81 -0.86
CA ARG A 73 -15.37 -7.83 -0.92
C ARG A 73 -15.13 -6.76 -1.98
N LEU A 74 -13.87 -6.49 -2.33
CA LEU A 74 -13.53 -5.54 -3.39
C LEU A 74 -13.78 -6.17 -4.77
N SER A 75 -14.28 -5.37 -5.70
CA SER A 75 -14.43 -5.76 -7.11
C SER A 75 -13.53 -4.99 -8.06
N CYS A 76 -12.88 -3.91 -7.58
CA CYS A 76 -11.93 -3.13 -8.35
C CYS A 76 -10.55 -3.79 -8.34
N PRO A 77 -9.70 -3.54 -9.35
CA PRO A 77 -8.30 -3.92 -9.31
C PRO A 77 -7.65 -3.53 -7.99
N THR A 78 -6.97 -4.50 -7.38
CA THR A 78 -6.30 -4.36 -6.09
C THR A 78 -4.84 -4.71 -6.27
N VAL A 79 -3.93 -3.79 -5.97
CA VAL A 79 -2.48 -4.03 -6.09
C VAL A 79 -1.83 -3.97 -4.72
N MET A 80 -0.99 -4.96 -4.44
CA MET A 80 -0.34 -5.14 -3.14
C MET A 80 1.16 -5.32 -3.31
N ILE A 81 1.92 -4.79 -2.36
CA ILE A 81 3.35 -5.09 -2.13
C ILE A 81 3.55 -5.52 -0.68
N THR A 82 4.73 -6.05 -0.35
CA THR A 82 5.13 -6.37 1.03
C THR A 82 5.73 -5.15 1.75
N GLY A 83 5.59 -5.11 3.06
CA GLY A 83 6.30 -4.20 3.95
C GLY A 83 7.41 -4.91 4.73
N ASN A 84 7.95 -4.27 5.77
CA ASN A 84 9.04 -4.87 6.54
C ASN A 84 8.55 -5.97 7.50
N HIS A 85 7.32 -5.90 8.03
CA HIS A 85 6.81 -6.90 8.96
C HIS A 85 6.39 -8.21 8.28
N ASP A 86 5.94 -8.12 7.04
CA ASP A 86 5.50 -9.22 6.19
C ASP A 86 6.36 -9.40 4.93
N CYS A 87 7.65 -9.03 5.03
CA CYS A 87 8.61 -9.16 3.93
C CYS A 87 8.70 -10.58 3.33
N MET A 88 9.18 -10.68 2.09
CA MET A 88 9.36 -11.94 1.34
C MET A 88 10.55 -12.81 1.78
N ALA A 89 11.01 -12.69 3.03
CA ALA A 89 12.14 -13.45 3.56
C ALA A 89 11.83 -14.97 3.61
N ASP A 90 12.82 -15.82 3.89
CA ASP A 90 12.63 -17.30 3.94
C ASP A 90 11.50 -17.76 4.88
N TYR A 91 11.20 -16.96 5.91
CA TYR A 91 10.14 -17.22 6.88
C TYR A 91 8.81 -16.50 6.56
N SER A 92 8.68 -15.90 5.37
CA SER A 92 7.53 -15.09 4.98
C SER A 92 6.21 -15.84 5.13
N ILE A 93 5.18 -15.12 5.59
CA ILE A 93 3.79 -15.61 5.60
C ILE A 93 3.32 -15.93 4.18
N TYR A 94 3.84 -15.22 3.18
CA TYR A 94 3.45 -15.39 1.78
C TYR A 94 3.94 -16.69 1.12
N HIS A 95 4.77 -17.49 1.81
CA HIS A 95 5.07 -18.87 1.38
C HIS A 95 3.93 -19.85 1.69
N LYS A 96 2.97 -19.45 2.53
CA LYS A 96 1.83 -20.27 2.96
C LYS A 96 0.48 -19.63 2.62
N TYR A 97 0.50 -18.34 2.33
CA TYR A 97 -0.68 -17.53 2.03
C TYR A 97 -0.47 -16.79 0.72
N ASP A 98 -1.40 -16.94 -0.22
CA ASP A 98 -1.38 -16.17 -1.45
C ASP A 98 -2.61 -15.25 -1.50
N PRO A 99 -2.45 -13.91 -1.38
CA PRO A 99 -3.58 -12.98 -1.40
C PRO A 99 -4.37 -13.04 -2.73
N ARG A 100 -3.76 -13.54 -3.81
CA ARG A 100 -4.42 -13.69 -5.12
C ARG A 100 -5.53 -14.74 -5.10
N GLU A 101 -5.53 -15.65 -4.12
CA GLU A 101 -6.61 -16.64 -3.96
C GLU A 101 -7.93 -16.00 -3.51
N ALA A 102 -7.90 -14.79 -2.95
CA ALA A 102 -9.12 -14.06 -2.56
C ALA A 102 -9.90 -13.49 -3.75
N GLY A 103 -9.28 -13.37 -4.93
CA GLY A 103 -9.97 -12.96 -6.15
C GLY A 103 -9.04 -12.57 -7.31
N SER A 104 -9.53 -12.75 -8.53
CA SER A 104 -8.76 -12.48 -9.77
C SER A 104 -8.46 -10.99 -10.01
N HIS A 105 -9.10 -10.09 -9.25
CA HIS A 105 -8.83 -8.65 -9.27
C HIS A 105 -7.57 -8.27 -8.50
N ILE A 106 -6.93 -9.20 -7.80
CA ILE A 106 -5.77 -8.95 -6.95
C ILE A 106 -4.47 -9.25 -7.70
N THR A 107 -3.61 -8.24 -7.78
CA THR A 107 -2.23 -8.35 -8.24
C THR A 107 -1.29 -8.16 -7.06
N PHE A 108 -0.41 -9.14 -6.83
CA PHE A 108 0.62 -9.08 -5.80
C PHE A 108 2.00 -8.94 -6.46
N LEU A 109 2.63 -7.79 -6.26
CA LEU A 109 3.95 -7.45 -6.81
C LEU A 109 5.02 -7.80 -5.77
N ASN A 110 5.58 -9.00 -5.87
CA ASN A 110 6.47 -9.57 -4.86
C ASN A 110 7.85 -9.99 -5.41
N GLU A 111 8.22 -9.47 -6.58
CA GLU A 111 9.55 -9.71 -7.18
C GLU A 111 10.63 -8.84 -6.50
N GLU A 112 11.83 -9.41 -6.34
CA GLU A 112 12.92 -8.78 -5.57
C GLU A 112 13.42 -7.45 -6.14
N ALA A 113 13.48 -7.35 -7.47
CA ALA A 113 13.86 -6.13 -8.18
C ALA A 113 12.68 -5.17 -8.40
N GLY A 114 11.50 -5.51 -7.89
CA GLY A 114 10.24 -4.88 -8.26
C GLY A 114 9.72 -5.38 -9.61
N SER A 115 8.44 -5.12 -9.87
CA SER A 115 7.77 -5.54 -11.11
C SER A 115 6.72 -4.52 -11.54
N THR A 116 6.37 -4.56 -12.83
CA THR A 116 5.38 -3.67 -13.41
C THR A 116 4.11 -4.43 -13.77
N HIS A 117 2.97 -3.86 -13.42
CA HIS A 117 1.66 -4.34 -13.83
C HIS A 117 0.88 -3.25 -14.54
N ARG A 118 0.24 -3.61 -15.66
CA ARG A 118 -0.55 -2.70 -16.48
C ARG A 118 -2.01 -3.10 -16.40
N ILE A 119 -2.86 -2.12 -16.11
CA ILE A 119 -4.32 -2.25 -16.08
C ILE A 119 -4.85 -1.45 -17.27
N ASP A 120 -5.02 -2.12 -18.40
CA ASP A 120 -5.37 -1.49 -19.68
C ASP A 120 -6.71 -0.75 -19.61
N GLU A 121 -7.71 -1.32 -18.93
CA GLU A 121 -9.03 -0.70 -18.81
C GLU A 121 -8.98 0.67 -18.13
N LEU A 122 -8.09 0.84 -17.15
CA LEU A 122 -7.90 2.11 -16.42
C LEU A 122 -6.87 3.04 -17.09
N GLY A 123 -6.10 2.54 -18.06
CA GLY A 123 -4.95 3.27 -18.60
C GLY A 123 -3.90 3.57 -17.53
N VAL A 124 -3.65 2.61 -16.65
CA VAL A 124 -2.73 2.72 -15.51
C VAL A 124 -1.60 1.71 -15.65
N THR A 125 -0.37 2.15 -15.41
CA THR A 125 0.80 1.29 -15.22
C THR A 125 1.32 1.50 -13.81
N ILE A 126 1.53 0.41 -13.07
CA ILE A 126 2.01 0.43 -11.69
C ILE A 126 3.33 -0.30 -11.64
N TRP A 127 4.38 0.37 -11.19
CA TRP A 127 5.59 -0.31 -10.75
C TRP A 127 5.54 -0.45 -9.22
N GLY A 128 5.86 -1.64 -8.72
CA GLY A 128 5.87 -1.92 -7.29
C GLY A 128 7.10 -2.69 -6.88
N ARG A 129 7.71 -2.28 -5.78
CA ARG A 129 8.78 -3.01 -5.10
C ARG A 129 8.50 -3.06 -3.59
N GLY A 130 8.19 -4.24 -3.09
CA GLY A 130 8.07 -4.48 -1.65
C GLY A 130 9.41 -4.79 -0.99
N ILE A 131 9.39 -4.91 0.33
CA ILE A 131 10.57 -5.36 1.08
C ILE A 131 10.68 -6.88 0.99
N VAL A 132 11.85 -7.36 0.55
CA VAL A 132 12.16 -8.80 0.47
C VAL A 132 12.75 -9.29 1.77
N ASP A 133 13.72 -8.58 2.32
CA ASP A 133 14.34 -8.89 3.59
C ASP A 133 14.79 -7.60 4.30
N HIS A 134 15.38 -7.73 5.48
CA HIS A 134 15.88 -6.60 6.24
C HIS A 134 17.33 -6.24 5.86
N HIS A 135 17.79 -6.55 4.64
CA HIS A 135 19.15 -6.23 4.25
C HIS A 135 19.33 -4.70 4.23
N PRO A 136 20.38 -4.16 4.88
CA PRO A 136 20.61 -2.70 4.95
C PRO A 136 20.71 -2.01 3.59
N ASP A 137 21.11 -2.75 2.55
CA ASP A 137 21.28 -2.24 1.19
C ASP A 137 19.96 -2.21 0.39
N HIS A 138 18.83 -2.64 0.96
CA HIS A 138 17.55 -2.54 0.28
C HIS A 138 17.22 -1.07 -0.04
N LYS A 139 17.01 -0.79 -1.33
CA LYS A 139 16.65 0.52 -1.84
C LYS A 139 15.26 0.47 -2.46
N PRO A 140 14.26 1.11 -1.83
CA PRO A 140 12.85 1.03 -2.23
C PRO A 140 12.61 1.44 -3.70
N LEU A 141 13.31 2.47 -4.20
CA LEU A 141 13.16 3.00 -5.56
C LEU A 141 14.28 2.58 -6.53
N GLU A 142 15.09 1.58 -6.18
CA GLU A 142 16.05 1.05 -7.12
C GLU A 142 15.36 0.18 -8.18
N SER A 143 15.89 0.18 -9.41
CA SER A 143 15.39 -0.58 -10.56
C SER A 143 14.03 -0.14 -11.11
N VAL A 144 13.59 1.09 -10.83
CA VAL A 144 12.48 1.72 -11.56
C VAL A 144 12.83 1.73 -13.07
N PRO A 145 11.99 1.13 -13.94
CA PRO A 145 12.26 1.09 -15.37
C PRO A 145 12.27 2.48 -16.02
N ASP A 146 13.05 2.63 -17.09
CA ASP A 146 13.03 3.81 -17.95
C ASP A 146 11.63 4.02 -18.57
N HIS A 147 11.24 5.28 -18.71
CA HIS A 147 9.84 5.68 -18.90
C HIS A 147 9.38 5.71 -20.37
N GLU A 148 8.55 4.73 -20.79
CA GLU A 148 7.57 4.92 -21.88
C GLU A 148 6.27 4.18 -21.54
N HIS A 149 5.31 4.90 -20.97
CA HIS A 149 3.98 4.37 -20.66
C HIS A 149 2.89 5.30 -21.18
N GLU A 150 1.88 4.71 -21.81
CA GLU A 150 0.67 5.43 -22.17
C GLU A 150 -0.29 5.45 -20.97
N GLY A 151 -0.60 6.63 -20.42
CA GLY A 151 -1.56 6.77 -19.32
C GLY A 151 -0.94 7.25 -18.01
N TRP A 152 -1.51 6.83 -16.89
CA TRP A 152 -1.00 7.13 -15.56
C TRP A 152 0.12 6.17 -15.18
N TYR A 153 1.19 6.70 -14.60
CA TYR A 153 2.29 5.90 -14.08
C TYR A 153 2.38 6.03 -12.56
N LEU A 154 2.08 4.96 -11.85
CA LEU A 154 2.07 4.93 -10.39
C LEU A 154 3.24 4.09 -9.86
N GLY A 155 3.79 4.51 -8.73
CA GLY A 155 4.77 3.75 -7.97
C GLY A 155 4.17 3.22 -6.67
N MET A 156 4.61 2.05 -6.22
CA MET A 156 4.33 1.51 -4.89
C MET A 156 5.62 1.05 -4.24
N THR A 157 5.90 1.53 -3.03
CA THR A 157 7.04 1.02 -2.26
C THR A 157 6.85 1.18 -0.75
N HIS A 158 7.68 0.51 0.04
CA HIS A 158 7.64 0.57 1.50
C HIS A 158 9.02 0.98 2.04
N GLY A 159 9.11 2.10 2.75
CA GLY A 159 10.40 2.66 3.17
C GLY A 159 10.28 4.00 3.87
N PHE A 160 11.42 4.59 4.24
CA PHE A 160 11.47 5.79 5.06
C PHE A 160 11.98 7.01 4.28
N TYR A 161 11.13 8.01 4.11
CA TYR A 161 11.49 9.27 3.44
C TYR A 161 12.42 10.11 4.32
N ILE A 162 13.49 10.63 3.73
CA ILE A 162 14.43 11.53 4.41
C ILE A 162 14.75 12.76 3.57
N ASP A 163 14.61 13.95 4.18
CA ASP A 163 14.83 15.22 3.48
C ASP A 163 16.32 15.53 3.24
N ARG A 164 17.24 14.97 4.05
CA ARG A 164 18.72 14.84 3.85
C ARG A 164 19.43 14.35 5.13
N GLY A 165 20.58 13.69 4.98
CA GLY A 165 21.62 13.62 6.02
C GLY A 165 21.37 12.71 7.23
N MET A 166 20.31 11.90 7.23
CA MET A 166 20.06 10.89 8.26
C MET A 166 20.40 9.50 7.74
N GLN A 167 21.45 8.88 8.26
CA GLN A 167 21.92 7.53 7.89
C GLN A 167 21.54 6.46 8.92
N ALA A 168 20.63 6.74 9.85
CA ALA A 168 20.32 5.84 10.96
C ALA A 168 19.24 4.79 10.64
N PHE A 169 18.64 4.83 9.45
CA PHE A 169 17.56 3.94 9.04
C PHE A 169 17.91 3.20 7.74
N SER A 170 17.34 2.02 7.53
CA SER A 170 17.38 1.28 6.27
C SER A 170 16.21 1.67 5.37
N SER A 171 16.21 1.21 4.11
CA SER A 171 15.11 1.43 3.16
C SER A 171 14.80 2.91 2.97
N LEU A 172 15.83 3.73 2.81
CA LEU A 172 15.70 5.19 2.68
C LEU A 172 15.17 5.58 1.31
N ILE A 173 14.35 6.63 1.28
CA ILE A 173 13.81 7.24 0.06
C ILE A 173 14.16 8.72 0.08
N THR A 174 14.86 9.19 -0.96
CA THR A 174 15.27 10.61 -1.04
C THR A 174 14.36 11.43 -1.98
N PRO A 175 14.33 12.76 -1.81
CA PRO A 175 13.71 13.68 -2.77
C PRO A 175 14.15 13.43 -4.21
N GLU A 176 15.46 13.25 -4.42
CA GLU A 176 16.04 13.08 -5.73
C GLU A 176 15.60 11.77 -6.40
N GLU A 177 15.43 10.68 -5.64
CA GLU A 177 14.89 9.40 -6.16
C GLU A 177 13.41 9.53 -6.55
N ILE A 178 12.61 10.22 -5.74
CA ILE A 178 11.18 10.48 -6.03
C ILE A 178 11.04 11.32 -7.32
N GLU A 179 11.85 12.37 -7.47
CA GLU A 179 11.85 13.20 -8.67
C GLU A 179 12.27 12.41 -9.93
N GLN A 180 13.33 11.60 -9.82
CA GLN A 180 13.87 10.81 -10.94
C GLN A 180 12.97 9.65 -11.34
N SER A 181 12.16 9.12 -10.43
CA SER A 181 11.26 7.99 -10.69
C SER A 181 10.25 8.25 -11.80
N GLY A 182 9.88 9.52 -12.02
CA GLY A 182 8.95 9.91 -13.08
C GLY A 182 7.52 9.40 -12.89
N PHE A 183 7.14 8.96 -11.69
CA PHE A 183 5.76 8.64 -11.37
C PHE A 183 4.86 9.90 -11.41
N ASP A 184 3.58 9.71 -11.68
CA ASP A 184 2.56 10.73 -11.41
C ASP A 184 2.18 10.69 -9.92
N TYR A 185 2.05 9.48 -9.35
CA TYR A 185 1.76 9.26 -7.93
C TYR A 185 2.60 8.12 -7.35
N LEU A 186 3.12 8.31 -6.14
CA LEU A 186 3.90 7.30 -5.41
C LEU A 186 3.22 6.95 -4.08
N ALA A 187 2.70 5.73 -4.01
CA ALA A 187 2.11 5.14 -2.81
C ALA A 187 3.21 4.57 -1.90
N LEU A 188 3.41 5.21 -0.74
CA LEU A 188 4.39 4.79 0.26
C LEU A 188 3.70 4.15 1.48
N GLY A 189 4.23 3.03 1.98
CA GLY A 189 3.97 2.54 3.35
C GLY A 189 5.20 2.70 4.24
N HIS A 190 5.09 2.33 5.53
CA HIS A 190 6.10 2.31 6.62
C HIS A 190 5.90 3.40 7.68
N VAL A 191 5.37 4.57 7.28
CA VAL A 191 5.16 5.70 8.17
C VAL A 191 3.68 5.79 8.54
N HIS A 192 3.39 5.57 9.82
CA HIS A 192 2.02 5.52 10.35
C HIS A 192 1.30 6.88 10.45
N VAL A 193 1.91 7.95 9.93
CA VAL A 193 1.37 9.32 9.94
C VAL A 193 1.14 9.79 8.51
N TYR A 194 -0.11 10.17 8.21
CA TYR A 194 -0.48 10.72 6.90
C TYR A 194 0.42 11.91 6.53
N THR A 195 1.11 11.80 5.40
CA THR A 195 2.09 12.79 4.93
C THR A 195 2.06 12.87 3.42
N VAL A 196 2.06 14.08 2.86
CA VAL A 196 2.14 14.35 1.42
C VAL A 196 3.46 15.04 1.13
N MET A 197 4.16 14.59 0.09
CA MET A 197 5.41 15.15 -0.40
C MET A 197 5.32 15.34 -1.91
N GLU A 198 5.91 16.42 -2.42
CA GLU A 198 5.94 16.72 -3.85
C GLU A 198 7.37 16.98 -4.27
N HIS A 199 7.87 16.17 -5.21
CA HIS A 199 9.21 16.30 -5.76
C HIS A 199 9.15 16.14 -7.29
N GLY A 200 9.54 17.18 -8.01
CA GLY A 200 9.33 17.26 -9.45
C GLY A 200 7.84 17.21 -9.81
N LYS A 201 7.45 16.22 -10.62
CA LYS A 201 6.03 15.98 -10.98
C LYS A 201 5.34 14.92 -10.10
N THR A 202 6.10 14.26 -9.23
CA THR A 202 5.62 13.11 -8.47
C THR A 202 4.98 13.57 -7.16
N THR A 203 3.72 13.21 -6.93
CA THR A 203 3.08 13.33 -5.61
C THR A 203 3.29 12.01 -4.85
N ALA A 204 4.07 12.04 -3.77
CA ALA A 204 4.32 10.88 -2.92
C ALA A 204 3.55 11.00 -1.60
N VAL A 205 2.93 9.91 -1.15
CA VAL A 205 2.06 9.93 0.03
C VAL A 205 2.32 8.75 0.94
N TYR A 206 2.48 9.01 2.23
CA TYR A 206 2.21 8.03 3.28
C TYR A 206 0.74 8.16 3.70
N PRO A 207 -0.08 7.10 3.67
CA PRO A 207 -1.50 7.17 3.99
C PRO A 207 -1.73 7.19 5.51
N GLY A 208 -0.67 6.93 6.28
CA GLY A 208 -0.74 6.63 7.71
C GLY A 208 -1.18 5.18 7.95
N SER A 209 -1.57 4.87 9.19
CA SER A 209 -2.06 3.54 9.53
C SER A 209 -3.57 3.57 9.82
N PRO A 210 -4.34 2.57 9.34
CA PRO A 210 -5.72 2.38 9.74
C PRO A 210 -5.84 1.66 11.09
N ASN A 211 -4.76 1.43 11.83
CA ASN A 211 -4.76 0.68 13.08
C ASN A 211 -4.36 1.58 14.27
N HIS A 212 -5.30 1.82 15.18
CA HIS A 212 -5.06 2.63 16.39
C HIS A 212 -3.94 2.10 17.29
N ALA A 213 -3.66 0.78 17.27
CA ALA A 213 -2.59 0.21 18.08
C ALA A 213 -1.19 0.68 17.64
N GLN A 214 -1.06 1.20 16.42
CA GLN A 214 0.20 1.65 15.82
C GLN A 214 0.59 3.08 16.21
N GLY A 215 0.06 3.56 17.35
CA GLY A 215 0.27 4.93 17.85
C GLY A 215 -0.54 5.99 17.09
N ALA A 216 -1.43 5.56 16.20
CA ALA A 216 -2.25 6.44 15.38
C ALA A 216 -3.36 7.08 16.22
N LYS A 217 -3.36 8.42 16.30
CA LYS A 217 -4.46 9.18 16.91
C LYS A 217 -5.76 9.05 16.12
N GLU A 218 -5.64 8.89 14.81
CA GLU A 218 -6.72 8.76 13.84
C GLU A 218 -6.37 7.58 12.94
N MET A 219 -7.34 6.72 12.63
CA MET A 219 -7.17 5.72 11.56
C MET A 219 -7.31 6.46 10.22
N THR A 220 -6.30 6.36 9.35
CA THR A 220 -6.28 7.12 8.10
C THR A 220 -5.99 6.24 6.88
N ALA A 221 -6.40 6.75 5.73
CA ALA A 221 -5.97 6.30 4.42
C ALA A 221 -5.90 7.54 3.48
N ALA A 222 -5.42 7.34 2.26
CA ALA A 222 -5.39 8.38 1.24
C ALA A 222 -6.44 8.08 0.15
N LEU A 223 -7.31 9.04 -0.13
CA LEU A 223 -8.13 9.05 -1.34
C LEU A 223 -7.44 9.93 -2.38
N VAL A 224 -7.21 9.39 -3.57
CA VAL A 224 -6.46 10.05 -4.63
C VAL A 224 -7.35 10.18 -5.85
N ASP A 225 -7.51 11.41 -6.33
CA ASP A 225 -8.19 11.70 -7.58
C ASP A 225 -7.11 11.92 -8.65
N LEU A 226 -7.06 11.02 -9.63
CA LEU A 226 -6.22 11.18 -10.82
C LEU A 226 -7.09 11.78 -11.91
N ASP A 227 -6.72 12.94 -12.44
CA ASP A 227 -7.50 13.63 -13.46
C ASP A 227 -6.61 14.18 -14.59
N PRO A 228 -6.91 13.90 -15.87
CA PRO A 228 -6.04 14.29 -16.97
C PRO A 228 -5.83 15.79 -17.12
N GLU A 229 -6.77 16.62 -16.65
CA GLU A 229 -6.69 18.08 -16.76
C GLU A 229 -6.01 18.71 -15.53
N SER A 230 -6.35 18.22 -14.34
CA SER A 230 -5.92 18.81 -13.06
C SER A 230 -4.76 18.08 -12.35
N GLY A 231 -4.36 16.90 -12.84
CA GLY A 231 -3.25 16.13 -12.30
C GLY A 231 -3.65 15.21 -11.16
N VAL A 232 -2.82 15.15 -10.11
CA VAL A 232 -3.03 14.29 -8.94
C VAL A 232 -3.55 15.12 -7.77
N GLY A 233 -4.78 14.86 -7.33
CA GLY A 233 -5.37 15.38 -6.10
C GLY A 233 -5.30 14.34 -4.98
N VAL A 234 -4.98 14.75 -3.75
CA VAL A 234 -4.90 13.83 -2.60
C VAL A 234 -5.68 14.37 -1.40
N GLN A 235 -6.44 13.48 -0.76
CA GLN A 235 -7.21 13.77 0.44
C GLN A 235 -6.93 12.74 1.53
N LYS A 236 -6.63 13.22 2.74
CA LYS A 236 -6.65 12.38 3.95
C LYS A 236 -8.09 12.00 4.26
N ILE A 237 -8.37 10.70 4.32
CA ILE A 237 -9.64 10.19 4.82
C ILE A 237 -9.49 9.70 6.26
N LEU A 238 -10.49 10.02 7.08
CA LEU A 238 -10.60 9.48 8.44
C LEU A 238 -11.47 8.24 8.39
N LEU A 239 -10.91 7.12 8.83
CA LEU A 239 -11.61 5.85 8.89
C LEU A 239 -12.36 5.78 10.21
N THR A 240 -13.68 5.65 10.13
CA THR A 240 -14.51 5.41 11.30
C THR A 240 -14.66 3.91 11.51
N ALA A 241 -14.69 3.47 12.77
CA ALA A 241 -15.08 2.10 13.08
C ALA A 241 -16.53 1.90 12.63
N SER A 242 -16.74 1.09 11.60
CA SER A 242 -18.08 0.72 11.17
C SER A 242 -18.74 -0.06 12.30
N THR A 243 -19.85 0.47 12.82
CA THR A 243 -20.71 -0.26 13.76
C THR A 243 -21.50 -1.28 12.94
N ALA A 244 -21.13 -2.55 13.05
CA ALA A 244 -21.95 -3.64 12.55
C ALA A 244 -23.30 -3.68 13.28
#